data_AF-A0A8J2KR05-F1
#
_entry.id   AF-A0A8J2KR05-F1
#
_cell.length_a   1.000
_cell.length_b   1.000
_cell.length_c   1.000
_cell.angle_alpha   90.00
_cell.angle_beta   90.00
_cell.angle_gamma   90.00
#
_symmetry.space_group_name_H-M   'P 1'
#
loop_
_entity.id
_entity.type
_entity.pdbx_description
1 polymer ?
#
loop_
_entity_poly.entity_id
_entity_poly.type
_entity_poly.pdbx_seq_one_letter_code
_entity_poly.pdbx_strand_id
1 'polypeptide(L)'
;WLTPDGFIQLFVLIGRNGQGVGSSSFAAWVENVEKVQISPEEKAELMEKIDEYYHLMDGVVGHFLDNEGSALYPFQSWVNHSCVPNTEVKFPTRNHDVGLVAKRDIAKGEEITITYLDLGDMERSRYSRNKYLN
;
A
#
# COMPACT_ATOMS: atom_id res chain seq x y z
N TRP A 1 26.93 -1.56 -10.12
CA TRP A 1 26.04 -2.45 -9.35
C TRP A 1 26.56 -3.89 -9.24
N LEU A 2 27.32 -4.45 -10.21
CA LEU A 2 27.75 -5.87 -10.17
C LEU A 2 28.95 -6.15 -9.26
N THR A 3 29.50 -5.12 -8.60
CA THR A 3 30.52 -5.27 -7.55
C THR A 3 29.82 -5.37 -6.19
N PRO A 4 30.45 -6.00 -5.18
CA PRO A 4 29.90 -6.03 -3.82
C PRO A 4 29.53 -4.63 -3.29
N ASP A 5 30.39 -3.63 -3.46
CA ASP A 5 30.12 -2.25 -3.05
C ASP A 5 28.93 -1.65 -3.80
N GLY A 6 28.84 -1.91 -5.11
CA GLY A 6 27.73 -1.44 -5.93
C GLY A 6 26.40 -2.09 -5.55
N PHE A 7 26.41 -3.35 -5.09
CA PHE A 7 25.23 -4.03 -4.58
C PHE A 7 24.78 -3.43 -3.25
N ILE A 8 25.72 -3.16 -2.32
CA ILE A 8 25.42 -2.52 -1.03
C ILE A 8 24.82 -1.13 -1.24
N GLN A 9 25.39 -0.32 -2.14
CA GLN A 9 24.85 1.01 -2.47
C GLN A 9 23.42 0.93 -3.01
N LEU A 10 23.14 -0.03 -3.90
CA LEU A 10 21.79 -0.26 -4.42
C LEU A 10 20.82 -0.69 -3.31
N PHE A 11 21.26 -1.58 -2.43
CA PHE A 11 20.45 -2.02 -1.29
C PHE A 11 20.12 -0.86 -0.33
N VAL A 12 21.09 0.01 -0.05
CA VAL A 12 20.87 1.22 0.76
C VAL A 12 19.91 2.19 0.06
N LEU A 13 20.06 2.38 -1.26
CA LEU A 13 19.17 3.25 -2.03
C LEU A 13 17.71 2.76 -1.95
N ILE A 14 17.48 1.47 -2.22
CA ILE A 14 16.14 0.86 -2.18
C ILE A 14 15.62 0.84 -0.74
N GLY A 15 16.43 0.43 0.24
CA GLY A 15 15.99 0.32 1.63
C GLY A 15 15.65 1.66 2.29
N ARG A 16 16.19 2.78 1.80
CA ARG A 16 15.91 4.12 2.36
C ARG A 16 14.87 4.92 1.58
N ASN A 17 14.64 4.61 0.31
CA ASN A 17 13.79 5.40 -0.58
C ASN A 17 12.70 4.57 -1.27
N GLY A 18 12.63 3.28 -0.97
CA GLY A 18 11.66 2.36 -1.55
C GLY A 18 10.26 2.65 -1.05
N GLN A 19 9.32 2.68 -1.98
CA GLN A 19 7.89 2.59 -1.71
C GLN A 19 7.47 1.12 -1.83
N GLY A 20 6.72 0.62 -0.85
CA GLY A 20 6.09 -0.69 -0.93
C GLY A 20 5.14 -0.77 -2.13
N VAL A 21 5.25 -1.85 -2.90
CA VAL A 21 4.33 -2.15 -4.00
C VAL A 21 3.14 -2.90 -3.40
N GLY A 22 2.11 -2.11 -3.10
CA GLY A 22 0.85 -2.51 -2.49
C GLY A 22 -0.07 -3.25 -3.47
N SER A 23 0.37 -4.36 -4.04
CA SER A 23 -0.46 -5.27 -4.82
C SER A 23 -0.59 -6.62 -4.11
N SER A 24 -1.76 -7.25 -4.23
CA SER A 24 -2.00 -8.58 -3.67
C SER A 24 -2.75 -9.43 -4.69
N SER A 25 -2.09 -10.49 -5.15
CA SER A 25 -2.71 -11.52 -5.99
C SER A 25 -3.91 -12.17 -5.32
N PHE A 26 -3.86 -12.33 -3.98
CA PHE A 26 -4.99 -12.87 -3.22
C PHE A 26 -6.14 -11.87 -3.18
N ALA A 27 -5.89 -10.59 -2.88
CA ALA A 27 -6.93 -9.56 -2.94
C ALA A 27 -7.50 -9.39 -4.36
N ALA A 28 -6.69 -9.61 -5.41
CA ALA A 28 -7.15 -9.66 -6.80
C ALA A 28 -8.10 -10.81 -7.05
N TRP A 29 -7.78 -11.99 -6.53
CA TRP A 29 -8.65 -13.14 -6.62
C TRP A 29 -9.96 -12.91 -5.85
N VAL A 30 -9.92 -12.36 -4.63
CA VAL A 30 -11.12 -12.04 -3.83
C VAL A 30 -12.05 -11.07 -4.57
N GLU A 31 -11.55 -9.97 -5.14
CA GLU A 31 -12.38 -9.02 -5.91
C GLU A 31 -13.05 -9.71 -7.13
N ASN A 32 -12.39 -10.69 -7.74
CA ASN A 32 -12.98 -11.46 -8.84
C ASN A 32 -14.03 -12.45 -8.34
N VAL A 33 -13.79 -13.10 -7.19
CA VAL A 33 -14.77 -13.99 -6.54
C VAL A 33 -16.05 -13.23 -6.19
N GLU A 34 -15.95 -11.99 -5.70
CA GLU A 34 -17.11 -11.16 -5.38
C GLU A 34 -18.04 -10.90 -6.57
N LYS A 35 -17.51 -10.94 -7.79
CA LYS A 35 -18.25 -10.71 -9.05
C LYS A 35 -18.89 -11.99 -9.60
N VAL A 36 -18.51 -13.16 -9.10
CA VAL A 36 -19.08 -14.44 -9.53
C VAL A 36 -20.54 -14.53 -9.10
N GLN A 37 -21.40 -14.98 -10.02
CA GLN A 37 -22.80 -15.24 -9.74
C GLN A 37 -22.97 -16.68 -9.24
N ILE A 38 -23.17 -16.82 -7.93
CA ILE A 38 -23.48 -18.06 -7.20
C ILE A 38 -24.63 -17.79 -6.22
N SER A 39 -25.14 -18.84 -5.56
CA SER A 39 -26.19 -18.64 -4.56
C SER A 39 -25.68 -17.76 -3.39
N PRO A 40 -26.56 -16.98 -2.74
CA PRO A 40 -26.20 -16.18 -1.57
C PRO A 40 -25.57 -17.02 -0.45
N GLU A 41 -26.05 -18.24 -0.25
CA GLU A 41 -25.57 -19.16 0.78
C GLU A 41 -24.14 -19.62 0.48
N GLU A 42 -23.86 -20.07 -0.75
CA GLU A 42 -22.51 -20.45 -1.17
C GLU A 42 -21.55 -19.26 -1.10
N LYS A 43 -22.02 -18.06 -1.46
CA LYS A 43 -21.20 -16.85 -1.38
C LYS A 43 -20.82 -16.52 0.04
N ALA A 44 -21.76 -16.62 0.99
CA ALA A 44 -21.50 -16.36 2.40
C ALA A 44 -20.46 -17.35 2.96
N GLU A 45 -20.62 -18.66 2.69
CA GLU A 45 -19.65 -19.68 3.13
C GLU A 45 -18.25 -19.42 2.54
N LEU A 46 -18.18 -19.00 1.28
CA LEU A 46 -16.91 -18.68 0.64
C LEU A 46 -16.25 -17.45 1.25
N MET A 47 -17.02 -16.39 1.54
CA MET A 47 -16.47 -15.19 2.18
C MET A 47 -15.93 -15.50 3.59
N GLU A 48 -16.62 -16.34 4.37
CA GLU A 48 -16.15 -16.78 5.69
C GLU A 48 -14.79 -17.50 5.60
N LYS A 49 -14.61 -18.36 4.60
CA LYS A 49 -13.31 -19.03 4.36
C LYS A 49 -12.22 -18.05 3.91
N ILE A 50 -12.57 -17.03 3.13
CA ILE A 50 -11.63 -15.99 2.70
C ILE A 50 -11.13 -15.19 3.91
N ASP A 51 -12.03 -14.84 4.82
CA ASP A 51 -11.67 -14.15 6.06
C ASP A 51 -10.77 -15.02 6.95
N GLU A 52 -11.05 -16.33 7.05
CA GLU A 52 -10.16 -17.29 7.73
C GLU A 52 -8.76 -17.28 7.12
N TYR A 53 -8.64 -17.29 5.78
CA TYR A 53 -7.35 -17.20 5.11
C TYR A 53 -6.62 -15.89 5.37
N TYR A 54 -7.32 -14.76 5.37
CA TYR A 54 -6.71 -13.48 5.74
C TYR A 54 -6.17 -13.49 7.17
N HIS A 55 -6.90 -14.08 8.13
CA HIS A 55 -6.42 -14.22 9.51
C HIS A 55 -5.18 -15.12 9.61
N LEU A 56 -5.15 -16.23 8.88
CA LEU A 56 -3.99 -17.12 8.84
C LEU A 56 -2.78 -16.44 8.20
N MET A 57 -2.99 -15.69 7.11
CA MET A 57 -1.94 -14.94 6.44
C MET A 57 -1.40 -13.83 7.34
N ASP A 58 -2.25 -13.04 7.99
CA ASP A 58 -1.83 -12.00 8.94
C ASP A 58 -0.94 -12.57 10.06
N GLY A 59 -1.28 -13.75 10.58
CA GLY A 59 -0.45 -14.44 11.58
C GLY A 59 0.96 -14.82 11.12
N VAL A 60 1.24 -14.85 9.81
CA VAL A 60 2.54 -15.19 9.22
C VAL A 60 3.26 -13.97 8.63
N VAL A 61 2.55 -13.15 7.85
CA VAL A 61 3.14 -12.02 7.10
C VAL A 61 2.84 -10.65 7.68
N GLY A 62 1.84 -10.54 8.57
CA GLY A 62 1.44 -9.30 9.24
C GLY A 62 1.29 -8.13 8.28
N HIS A 63 2.00 -7.03 8.57
CA HIS A 63 1.99 -5.79 7.78
C HIS A 63 2.40 -5.94 6.30
N PHE A 64 2.94 -7.09 5.88
CA PHE A 64 3.32 -7.36 4.49
C PHE A 64 2.23 -8.06 3.67
N LEU A 65 1.00 -8.18 4.19
CA LEU A 65 -0.12 -8.85 3.53
C LEU A 65 -0.36 -8.41 2.08
N ASP A 66 -0.20 -7.12 1.81
CA ASP A 66 -0.40 -6.50 0.50
C ASP A 66 0.90 -6.10 -0.19
N ASN A 67 2.07 -6.52 0.31
CA ASN A 67 3.36 -6.05 -0.19
C ASN A 67 4.04 -7.10 -1.08
N GLU A 68 3.87 -6.97 -2.39
CA GLU A 68 4.52 -7.82 -3.39
C GLU A 68 5.98 -7.42 -3.66
N GLY A 69 6.42 -6.24 -3.22
CA GLY A 69 7.82 -5.81 -3.40
C GLY A 69 8.10 -4.37 -3.01
N SER A 70 9.23 -3.82 -3.45
CA SER A 70 9.57 -2.41 -3.24
C SER A 70 10.14 -1.81 -4.52
N ALA A 71 9.77 -0.56 -4.79
CA ALA A 71 10.16 0.15 -6.00
C ALA A 71 10.51 1.62 -5.69
N LEU A 72 11.25 2.25 -6.62
CA LEU A 72 11.62 3.65 -6.54
C LEU A 72 10.74 4.44 -7.53
N TYR A 73 10.02 5.44 -7.03
CA TYR A 73 9.11 6.26 -7.84
C TYR A 73 9.48 7.74 -7.77
N PRO A 74 10.43 8.23 -8.60
CA PRO A 74 10.99 9.58 -8.47
C PRO A 74 9.95 10.70 -8.38
N PHE A 75 8.88 10.63 -9.17
CA PHE A 75 7.82 11.66 -9.16
C PHE A 75 6.95 11.59 -7.91
N GLN A 76 6.60 10.38 -7.45
CA GLN A 76 5.84 10.21 -6.21
C GLN A 76 6.68 10.59 -4.99
N SER A 77 8.00 10.37 -5.02
CA SER A 77 8.92 10.75 -3.95
C SER A 77 9.03 12.26 -3.73
N TRP A 78 8.51 13.10 -4.63
CA TRP A 78 8.44 14.56 -4.44
C TRP A 78 7.19 15.01 -3.66
N VAL A 79 6.24 14.10 -3.43
CA VAL A 79 4.94 14.43 -2.84
C VAL A 79 5.02 14.40 -1.33
N ASN A 80 4.72 15.53 -0.69
CA ASN A 80 4.87 15.68 0.75
C ASN A 80 3.82 14.91 1.57
N HIS A 81 4.18 14.68 2.83
CA HIS A 81 3.30 14.11 3.84
C HIS A 81 2.21 15.09 4.29
N SER A 82 0.99 14.59 4.46
CA SER A 82 -0.04 15.18 5.29
C SER A 82 -0.75 14.09 6.09
N CYS A 83 -1.06 14.36 7.37
CA CYS A 83 -1.94 13.51 8.18
C CYS A 83 -3.41 13.57 7.72
N VAL A 84 -3.75 14.51 6.83
CA VAL A 84 -5.06 14.61 6.17
C VAL A 84 -4.81 14.83 4.68
N PRO A 85 -4.33 13.79 3.96
CA PRO A 85 -3.90 13.95 2.59
C PRO A 85 -5.09 14.12 1.65
N ASN A 86 -4.90 14.85 0.55
CA ASN A 86 -5.90 15.00 -0.51
C ASN A 86 -5.77 13.94 -1.61
N THR A 87 -4.68 13.18 -1.62
CA THR A 87 -4.49 12.02 -2.49
C THR A 87 -4.11 10.77 -1.71
N GLU A 88 -4.25 9.62 -2.34
CA GLU A 88 -3.78 8.32 -1.86
C GLU A 88 -2.91 7.63 -2.92
N VAL A 89 -1.95 6.83 -2.47
CA VAL A 89 -1.13 5.98 -3.33
C VAL A 89 -1.88 4.70 -3.63
N LYS A 90 -2.05 4.37 -4.90
CA LYS A 90 -2.71 3.14 -5.38
C LYS A 90 -1.89 2.48 -6.49
N PHE A 91 -2.18 1.22 -6.76
CA PHE A 91 -1.63 0.45 -7.88
C PHE A 91 -2.78 0.00 -8.81
N PRO A 92 -3.30 0.91 -9.67
CA PRO A 92 -4.57 0.70 -10.38
C PRO A 92 -4.57 -0.51 -11.31
N THR A 93 -3.43 -0.81 -11.91
CA THR A 93 -3.20 -1.94 -12.82
C THR A 93 -2.72 -3.19 -12.11
N ARG A 94 -2.70 -3.20 -10.76
CA ARG A 94 -2.28 -4.33 -9.91
C ARG A 94 -0.88 -4.84 -10.28
N ASN A 95 0.01 -3.91 -10.56
CA ASN A 95 1.41 -4.13 -10.90
C ASN A 95 2.26 -3.02 -10.26
N HIS A 96 3.48 -2.79 -10.77
CA HIS A 96 4.38 -1.75 -10.29
C HIS A 96 4.01 -0.31 -10.73
N ASP A 97 2.90 -0.09 -11.44
CA ASP A 97 2.50 1.25 -11.84
C ASP A 97 1.80 1.96 -10.67
N VAL A 98 2.48 2.98 -10.14
CA VAL A 98 1.96 3.81 -9.05
C VAL A 98 1.02 4.89 -9.56
N GLY A 99 -0.12 5.05 -8.91
CA GLY A 99 -1.10 6.11 -9.15
C GLY A 99 -1.33 6.94 -7.89
N LEU A 100 -1.37 8.27 -8.07
CA LEU A 100 -1.84 9.21 -7.05
C LEU A 100 -3.29 9.55 -7.34
N VAL A 101 -4.20 9.01 -6.53
CA VAL A 101 -5.65 9.14 -6.75
C VAL A 101 -6.21 10.19 -5.81
N ALA A 102 -6.99 11.12 -6.33
CA ALA A 102 -7.65 12.15 -5.53
C ALA A 102 -8.71 11.54 -4.62
N LYS A 103 -8.69 11.92 -3.33
CA LYS A 103 -9.69 11.52 -2.32
C LYS A 103 -10.89 12.47 -2.27
N ARG A 104 -10.71 13.65 -2.85
CA ARG A 104 -11.67 14.75 -2.94
C ARG A 104 -11.27 15.66 -4.09
N ASP A 105 -12.13 16.62 -4.43
CA ASP A 105 -11.77 17.68 -5.37
C ASP A 105 -10.54 18.46 -4.87
N ILE A 106 -9.63 18.78 -5.80
CA ILE A 106 -8.38 19.49 -5.56
C ILE A 106 -8.40 20.78 -6.37
N ALA A 107 -8.25 21.92 -5.70
CA ALA A 107 -8.27 23.21 -6.36
C ALA A 107 -6.98 23.46 -7.15
N LYS A 108 -7.05 24.30 -8.20
CA LYS A 108 -5.86 24.72 -8.94
C LYS A 108 -4.88 25.42 -8.00
N GLY A 109 -3.64 24.94 -7.95
CA GLY A 109 -2.58 25.47 -7.09
C GLY A 109 -2.58 24.92 -5.66
N GLU A 110 -3.52 24.06 -5.31
CA GLU A 110 -3.47 23.29 -4.06
C GLU A 110 -2.34 22.25 -4.13
N GLU A 111 -1.58 22.11 -3.04
CA GLU A 111 -0.51 21.13 -2.94
C GLU A 111 -1.07 19.70 -2.92
N ILE A 112 -0.50 18.81 -3.72
CA ILE A 112 -0.81 17.38 -3.68
C ILE A 112 -0.05 16.77 -2.50
N THR A 113 -0.75 16.03 -1.63
CA THR A 113 -0.16 15.39 -0.45
C THR A 113 -0.63 13.94 -0.30
N ILE A 114 0.25 13.10 0.24
CA ILE A 114 0.00 11.69 0.60
C ILE A 114 0.26 11.47 2.10
N THR A 115 -0.11 10.30 2.63
CA THR A 115 0.38 9.88 3.94
C THR A 115 1.64 9.02 3.76
N TYR A 116 2.59 9.14 4.68
CA TYR A 116 3.77 8.26 4.77
C TYR A 116 3.57 7.19 5.86
N LEU A 117 2.42 7.25 6.53
CA LEU A 117 2.05 6.39 7.64
C LEU A 117 0.99 5.41 7.17
N ASP A 118 1.09 4.18 7.65
CA ASP A 118 0.07 3.16 7.47
C ASP A 118 -1.24 3.57 8.17
N LEU A 119 -2.34 2.94 7.75
CA LEU A 119 -3.68 3.22 8.30
C LEU A 119 -3.70 3.10 9.83
N GLY A 120 -3.05 2.08 10.41
CA GLY A 120 -2.99 1.90 11.86
C GLY A 120 -2.19 2.98 12.61
N ASP A 121 -1.21 3.62 11.95
CA ASP A 121 -0.45 4.72 12.56
C ASP A 121 -1.19 6.06 12.45
N MET A 122 -2.07 6.21 11.46
CA MET A 122 -2.88 7.41 11.29
C MET A 122 -3.85 7.64 12.46
N GLU A 123 -4.35 6.57 13.07
CA GLU A 123 -5.24 6.63 14.25
C GLU A 123 -4.53 7.01 15.55
N ARG A 124 -3.20 7.01 15.57
CA ARG A 124 -2.42 7.26 16.79
C ARG A 124 -2.39 8.74 17.16
N SER A 125 -1.85 9.05 18.34
CA SER A 125 -1.69 10.45 18.77
C SER A 125 -0.77 11.24 17.83
N ARG A 126 -0.93 12.57 17.79
CA ARG A 126 -0.01 13.46 17.06
C ARG A 126 1.45 13.24 17.47
N TYR A 127 1.70 13.05 18.77
CA TYR A 127 3.04 12.79 19.29
C TYR A 127 3.63 11.50 18.71
N SER A 128 2.83 10.43 18.67
CA SER A 128 3.22 9.14 18.10
C SER A 128 3.55 9.25 16.62
N ARG A 129 2.66 9.88 15.82
CA ARG A 129 2.88 10.09 14.37
C ARG A 129 4.17 10.85 14.08
N ASN A 130 4.43 11.92 14.82
CA ASN A 130 5.66 12.71 14.65
C ASN A 130 6.93 11.93 14.96
N LYS A 131 6.87 10.86 15.76
CA LYS A 131 8.04 10.00 16.04
C LYS A 131 8.39 9.11 14.84
N TYR A 132 7.41 8.79 13.99
CA TYR A 132 7.62 8.01 12.77
C TYR A 132 8.04 8.85 11.56
N LEU A 133 7.74 10.15 11.60
CA LEU A 133 8.05 11.10 10.51
C LEU A 133 9.39 11.83 10.67
N ASN A 134 10.04 11.73 11.84
CA ASN A 134 11.34 12.33 12.16
C ASN A 134 12.44 11.27 12.21
#